data_AF-A0A8M1KPX3-F1
#
_entry.id   AF-A0A8M1KPX3-F1
#
_cell.length_a   1.000
_cell.length_b   1.000
_cell.length_c   1.000
_cell.angle_alpha   90.00
_cell.angle_beta   90.00
_cell.angle_gamma   90.00
#
_symmetry.space_group_name_H-M   'P 1'
#
loop_
_entity.id
_entity.type
_entity.pdbx_description
1 polymer ?
#
loop_
_entity_poly.entity_id
_entity_poly.type
_entity_poly.pdbx_seq_one_letter_code
_entity_poly.pdbx_strand_id
1 'polypeptide(L)'
;MAAVKLYNARTKFVENVSAPVLKQLLDDLNEGRVLNEEEMESVIEEHKARTDKARCLIDMVRKKGEKSSKKMIEYIKERDENLYDVLGFASE
;
A
#
# COMPACT_ATOMS: atom_id res chain seq x y z
N MET A 1 8.92 2.00 -13.46
CA MET A 1 7.64 1.28 -13.33
C MET A 1 7.30 1.14 -11.86
N ALA A 2 6.37 1.94 -11.34
CA ALA A 2 5.97 1.94 -9.93
C ALA A 2 5.26 0.63 -9.53
N ALA A 3 4.48 0.04 -10.44
CA ALA A 3 3.79 -1.23 -10.20
C ALA A 3 4.78 -2.38 -9.91
N VAL A 4 5.91 -2.38 -10.61
CA VAL A 4 6.99 -3.37 -10.42
C VAL A 4 7.72 -3.13 -9.10
N LYS A 5 8.01 -1.86 -8.76
CA LYS A 5 8.62 -1.50 -7.46
C LYS A 5 7.76 -1.97 -6.29
N LEU A 6 6.45 -1.69 -6.32
CA LEU A 6 5.52 -2.17 -5.30
C LEU A 6 5.49 -3.70 -5.21
N TYR A 7 5.52 -4.41 -6.34
CA TYR A 7 5.52 -5.87 -6.33
C TYR A 7 6.78 -6.45 -5.67
N ASN A 8 7.95 -5.89 -5.99
CA ASN A 8 9.21 -6.33 -5.39
C ASN A 8 9.28 -5.99 -3.90
N ALA A 9 8.74 -4.83 -3.52
CA ALA A 9 8.65 -4.39 -2.14
C ALA A 9 7.53 -5.07 -1.35
N ARG A 10 6.60 -5.78 -2.00
CA ARG A 10 5.38 -6.34 -1.38
C ARG A 10 5.68 -7.17 -0.12
N THR A 11 6.68 -8.06 -0.19
CA THR A 11 7.04 -8.92 0.95
C THR A 11 7.56 -8.07 2.12
N LYS A 12 8.51 -7.17 1.84
CA LYS A 12 9.06 -6.25 2.84
C LYS A 12 7.99 -5.33 3.42
N PHE A 13 7.05 -4.86 2.60
CA PHE A 13 5.94 -4.00 3.02
C PHE A 13 5.05 -4.73 4.01
N VAL A 14 4.63 -5.95 3.68
CA VAL A 14 3.80 -6.79 4.55
C VAL A 14 4.46 -7.04 5.91
N GLU A 15 5.77 -7.27 5.93
CA GLU A 15 6.54 -7.53 7.16
C GLU A 15 6.80 -6.26 8.01
N ASN A 16 7.07 -5.12 7.37
CA ASN A 16 7.49 -3.90 8.07
C ASN A 16 6.34 -2.90 8.32
N VAL A 17 5.26 -2.93 7.54
CA VAL A 17 4.16 -1.95 7.66
C VAL A 17 3.44 -2.10 8.99
N SER A 18 3.37 -1.03 9.78
CA SER A 18 2.61 -1.06 11.04
C SER A 18 1.11 -1.01 10.80
N ALA A 19 0.30 -1.60 11.70
CA ALA A 19 -1.16 -1.54 11.63
C ALA A 19 -1.73 -0.10 11.50
N PRO A 20 -1.25 0.91 12.24
CA PRO A 20 -1.70 2.29 12.05
C PRO A 20 -1.33 2.85 10.66
N VAL A 21 -0.10 2.62 10.19
CA VAL A 21 0.35 3.08 8.86
C VAL A 21 -0.48 2.42 7.76
N LEU A 22 -0.78 1.12 7.89
CA LEU A 22 -1.63 0.41 6.94
C LEU A 22 -3.04 1.00 6.88
N LYS A 23 -3.62 1.37 8.03
CA LYS A 23 -4.94 2.00 8.08
C LYS A 23 -4.91 3.39 7.43
N GLN A 24 -3.90 4.20 7.74
CA GLN A 24 -3.73 5.52 7.11
C GLN A 24 -3.58 5.40 5.60
N LEU A 25 -2.77 4.46 5.10
CA LEU A 25 -2.63 4.20 3.67
C LEU A 25 -3.95 3.77 3.02
N LEU A 26 -4.77 2.96 3.70
CA LEU A 26 -6.12 2.62 3.23
C LEU A 26 -6.98 3.88 3.09
N ASP A 27 -6.99 4.74 4.11
CA ASP A 27 -7.75 5.99 4.11
C ASP A 27 -7.28 6.94 2.98
N ASP A 28 -5.96 7.10 2.80
CA ASP A 28 -5.36 7.92 1.74
C ASP A 28 -5.69 7.41 0.33
N LEU A 29 -5.67 6.08 0.16
CA LEU A 29 -6.02 5.45 -1.12
C LEU A 29 -7.52 5.56 -1.41
N ASN A 30 -8.38 5.56 -0.40
CA ASN A 30 -9.80 5.81 -0.55
C ASN A 30 -10.07 7.28 -0.91
N GLU A 31 -9.46 8.22 -0.18
CA GLU A 31 -9.57 9.66 -0.45
C GLU A 31 -9.03 10.02 -1.84
N GLY A 32 -7.91 9.40 -2.24
CA GLY A 32 -7.31 9.55 -3.55
C GLY A 32 -8.12 8.93 -4.71
N ARG A 33 -9.31 8.39 -4.43
CA ARG A 33 -10.17 7.58 -5.33
C ARG A 33 -9.41 6.46 -6.02
N VAL A 34 -8.38 5.94 -5.34
CA VAL A 34 -7.63 4.78 -5.80
C VAL A 34 -8.44 3.54 -5.46
N LEU A 35 -8.91 3.38 -4.23
CA LEU A 35 -9.82 2.30 -3.84
C LEU A 35 -11.25 2.85 -3.75
N ASN A 36 -12.24 2.00 -4.02
CA ASN A 36 -13.64 2.32 -3.72
C ASN A 36 -13.96 1.87 -2.30
N GLU A 37 -14.97 2.47 -1.67
CA GLU A 37 -15.43 2.12 -0.32
C GLU A 37 -15.71 0.61 -0.19
N GLU A 38 -16.37 0.02 -1.20
CA GLU A 38 -16.69 -1.42 -1.23
C GLU A 38 -15.43 -2.31 -1.27
N GLU A 39 -14.36 -1.90 -1.98
CA GLU A 39 -13.09 -2.64 -2.01
C GLU A 39 -12.32 -2.47 -0.69
N MET A 40 -12.39 -1.28 -0.10
CA MET A 40 -11.76 -0.97 1.18
C MET A 40 -12.41 -1.77 2.31
N GLU A 41 -13.74 -1.77 2.39
CA GLU A 41 -14.51 -2.55 3.36
C GLU A 41 -14.25 -4.04 3.17
N SER A 42 -14.24 -4.56 1.94
CA SER A 42 -13.91 -5.96 1.67
C SER A 42 -12.53 -6.33 2.24
N VAL A 43 -11.50 -5.50 2.05
CA VAL A 43 -10.16 -5.81 2.60
C VAL A 43 -10.11 -5.66 4.12
N ILE A 44 -10.86 -4.73 4.70
CA ILE A 44 -10.90 -4.55 6.15
C ILE A 44 -11.65 -5.69 6.84
N GLU A 45 -12.73 -6.17 6.24
CA GLU A 45 -13.68 -7.13 6.80
C GLU A 45 -13.26 -8.58 6.52
N GLU A 46 -12.75 -8.87 5.32
CA GLU A 46 -12.38 -10.23 4.88
C GLU A 46 -11.05 -10.70 5.49
N HIS A 47 -10.13 -9.80 5.81
CA HIS A 47 -8.81 -10.15 6.33
C HIS A 47 -8.64 -9.73 7.78
N LYS A 48 -8.52 -10.68 8.73
CA LYS A 48 -8.21 -10.33 10.14
C LYS A 48 -6.74 -10.00 10.38
N ALA A 49 -5.84 -10.58 9.60
CA ALA A 49 -4.40 -10.39 9.77
C ALA A 49 -3.91 -9.13 9.06
N ARG A 50 -3.06 -8.34 9.74
CA ARG A 50 -2.38 -7.16 9.18
C ARG A 50 -1.66 -7.49 7.87
N THR A 51 -1.01 -8.65 7.84
CA THR A 51 -0.20 -9.12 6.71
C THR A 51 -1.04 -9.39 5.46
N ASP A 52 -2.21 -10.02 5.63
CA ASP A 52 -3.13 -10.26 4.50
C ASP A 52 -3.71 -8.95 3.97
N LYS A 53 -4.11 -8.03 4.86
CA LYS A 53 -4.55 -6.68 4.47
C LYS A 53 -3.49 -5.93 3.66
N ALA A 54 -2.25 -5.93 4.14
CA ALA A 54 -1.14 -5.27 3.45
C ALA A 54 -0.86 -5.87 2.07
N ARG A 55 -0.95 -7.19 1.95
CA ARG A 55 -0.77 -7.89 0.67
C ARG A 55 -1.88 -7.53 -0.31
N CYS A 56 -3.13 -7.57 0.15
CA CYS A 56 -4.30 -7.26 -0.65
C CYS A 56 -4.27 -5.80 -1.13
N LEU A 57 -3.88 -4.86 -0.25
CA LEU A 57 -3.68 -3.45 -0.59
C LEU A 57 -2.72 -3.26 -1.79
N ILE A 58 -1.53 -3.85 -1.70
CA ILE A 58 -0.51 -3.77 -2.76
C ILE A 58 -1.04 -4.36 -4.07
N ASP A 59 -1.67 -5.55 -4.00
CA ASP A 59 -2.17 -6.23 -5.19
C ASP A 59 -3.35 -5.45 -5.85
N MET A 60 -4.23 -4.82 -5.07
CA MET A 60 -5.29 -3.94 -5.59
C MET A 60 -4.74 -2.69 -6.27
N VAL A 61 -3.85 -1.96 -5.60
CA VAL A 61 -3.25 -0.74 -6.15
C VAL A 61 -2.48 -1.05 -7.45
N ARG A 62 -1.76 -2.17 -7.48
CA ARG A 62 -1.06 -2.64 -8.67
C ARG A 62 -2.01 -2.97 -9.81
N LYS A 63 -3.14 -3.64 -9.53
CA LYS A 63 -4.16 -3.98 -10.53
C LYS A 63 -4.79 -2.73 -11.17
N LYS A 64 -4.90 -1.63 -10.44
CA LYS A 64 -5.40 -0.34 -10.98
C LYS A 64 -4.41 0.37 -11.91
N GLY A 65 -3.13 -0.01 -11.87
CA GLY A 65 -2.11 0.43 -12.81
C GLY A 65 -1.05 1.34 -12.20
N GLU A 66 -0.16 1.83 -13.06
CA GLU A 66 1.04 2.58 -12.66
C GLU A 66 0.73 3.89 -11.93
N LYS A 67 -0.36 4.60 -12.29
CA LYS A 67 -0.75 5.87 -11.64
C LYS A 67 -1.10 5.66 -10.17
N SER A 68 -1.91 4.64 -9.89
CA SER A 68 -2.27 4.24 -8.53
C SER A 68 -1.05 3.76 -7.75
N SER A 69 -0.19 2.98 -8.41
CA SER A 69 1.05 2.49 -7.81
C SER A 69 2.00 3.63 -7.41
N LYS A 70 2.11 4.68 -8.24
CA LYS A 70 2.89 5.89 -7.89
C LYS A 70 2.33 6.59 -6.66
N LYS A 71 1.01 6.85 -6.63
CA LYS A 71 0.35 7.47 -5.48
C LYS A 71 0.62 6.71 -4.19
N MET A 72 0.54 5.39 -4.20
CA MET A 72 0.82 4.59 -3.01
C MET A 72 2.27 4.75 -2.52
N ILE A 73 3.24 4.81 -3.43
CA ILE A 73 4.65 5.05 -3.05
C ILE A 73 4.80 6.45 -2.43
N GLU A 74 4.13 7.47 -2.96
CA GLU A 74 4.11 8.83 -2.39
C GLU A 74 3.49 8.83 -0.99
N TYR A 75 2.32 8.22 -0.80
CA TYR A 75 1.68 8.12 0.52
C TYR A 75 2.55 7.36 1.52
N ILE A 76 3.23 6.27 1.10
CA ILE A 76 4.18 5.57 1.98
C ILE A 76 5.29 6.53 2.43
N LYS A 77 5.84 7.34 1.52
CA LYS A 77 6.88 8.33 1.86
C LYS A 77 6.37 9.38 2.85
N GLU A 78 5.18 9.92 2.62
CA GLU A 78 4.58 10.95 3.47
C GLU A 78 4.19 10.42 4.85
N ARG A 79 3.71 9.18 4.93
CA ARG A 79 3.29 8.55 6.19
C ARG A 79 4.44 7.97 6.99
N ASP A 80 5.40 7.35 6.32
CA ASP A 80 6.50 6.63 6.96
C ASP A 80 7.74 6.59 6.05
N GLU A 81 8.60 7.60 6.21
CA GLU A 81 9.85 7.72 5.46
C GLU A 81 10.81 6.54 5.72
N ASN A 82 10.78 5.97 6.93
CA ASN A 82 11.60 4.81 7.26
C ASN A 82 11.11 3.58 6.50
N LEU A 83 9.79 3.35 6.47
CA LEU A 83 9.21 2.29 5.65
C LEU A 83 9.57 2.50 4.17
N TYR A 84 9.48 3.73 3.65
CA TYR A 84 9.88 4.04 2.28
C TYR A 84 11.33 3.64 1.97
N ASP A 85 12.27 3.92 2.89
CA ASP A 85 13.67 3.52 2.76
C ASP A 85 13.86 1.99 2.84
N VAL A 86 13.23 1.33 3.81
CA VAL A 86 13.28 -0.14 3.98
C VAL A 86 12.79 -0.89 2.73
N LEU A 87 11.79 -0.34 2.05
CA LEU A 87 11.25 -0.89 0.82
C LEU A 87 12.17 -0.67 -0.39
N GLY A 88 13.21 0.16 -0.25
CA GLY A 88 14.15 0.50 -1.31
C GLY A 88 13.54 1.44 -2.35
N PHE A 89 12.54 2.25 -1.95
CA PHE A 89 11.99 3.27 -2.84
C PHE A 89 12.88 4.51 -2.92
N ALA A 90 13.71 4.75 -1.91
CA ALA A 90 14.67 5.86 -1.85
C ALA A 90 15.90 5.68 -2.76
N SER A 91 16.15 4.47 -3.26
CA SER A 91 17.24 4.21 -4.20
C SER A 91 16.82 4.58 -5.63
N GLU A 92 16.96 5.86 -5.98
CA GLU A 92 16.94 6.37 -7.36
C GLU A 92 17.98 7.48 -7.55
#